data_AF-A0A523MDD1-F1
#
_entry.id   AF-A0A523MDD1-F1
#
_cell.length_a   1.000
_cell.length_b   1.000
_cell.length_c   1.000
_cell.angle_alpha   90.00
_cell.angle_beta   90.00
_cell.angle_gamma   90.00
#
_symmetry.space_group_name_H-M   'P 1'
#
loop_
_entity.id
_entity.type
_entity.pdbx_description
1 polymer ?
#
loop_
_entity_poly.entity_id
_entity_poly.type
_entity_poly.pdbx_seq_one_letter_code
_entity_poly.pdbx_strand_id
1 'polypeptide(L)' 'MRKFHAGEKIIYLPVGHYFLEDDGSISRIIMPDFLHIFPFAYEIRATQIEPTIAALLDDKSKSPDSSD' A
#
# COMPACT_ATOMS: atom_id res chain seq x y z
N MET A 1 -12.69 -12.21 10.37
CA MET A 1 -12.92 -10.76 10.50
C MET A 1 -11.73 -10.11 11.18
N ARG A 2 -11.10 -9.06 10.60
CA ARG A 2 -9.97 -8.35 11.22
C ARG A 2 -10.50 -7.39 12.30
N LYS A 3 -9.89 -7.40 13.48
CA LYS A 3 -10.31 -6.71 14.73
C LYS A 3 -10.60 -5.20 14.61
N PHE A 4 -10.18 -4.55 13.52
CA PHE A 4 -10.25 -3.10 13.32
C PHE A 4 -11.27 -2.62 12.27
N HIS A 5 -12.10 -3.48 11.70
CA HIS A 5 -13.17 -3.03 10.80
C HIS A 5 -14.39 -2.62 11.64
N ALA A 6 -14.75 -1.34 11.62
CA ALA A 6 -16.00 -0.83 12.22
C ALA A 6 -17.08 -0.71 11.13
N GLY A 7 -17.64 -1.85 10.70
CA GLY A 7 -18.62 -1.89 9.61
C GLY A 7 -18.05 -1.45 8.26
N GLU A 8 -18.91 -0.91 7.38
CA GLU A 8 -18.56 -0.49 6.00
C GLU A 8 -17.78 0.82 5.90
N LYS A 9 -17.60 1.55 7.02
CA LYS A 9 -17.01 2.90 7.02
C LYS A 9 -15.50 2.93 7.26
N ILE A 10 -14.92 1.82 7.73
CA ILE A 10 -13.49 1.72 8.03
C ILE A 10 -12.94 0.45 7.38
N ILE A 11 -11.99 0.64 6.46
CA ILE A 11 -11.27 -0.44 5.79
C ILE A 11 -9.86 -0.49 6.36
N TYR A 12 -9.46 -1.65 6.88
CA TYR A 12 -8.10 -1.89 7.33
C TYR A 12 -7.32 -2.69 6.27
N LEU A 13 -6.26 -2.08 5.77
CA LEU A 13 -5.37 -2.63 4.75
C LEU A 13 -3.97 -2.89 5.35
N PRO A 14 -3.57 -4.16 5.54
CA PRO A 14 -2.26 -4.49 6.11
C PRO A 14 -1.16 -4.43 5.04
N VAL A 15 -0.58 -3.26 4.80
CA VAL A 15 0.50 -3.08 3.80
C VAL A 15 1.91 -3.34 4.33
N GLY A 16 2.08 -3.52 5.63
CA GLY A 16 3.41 -3.60 6.26
C GLY A 16 4.29 -4.75 5.74
N HIS A 17 3.68 -5.88 5.36
CA HIS A 17 4.40 -7.05 4.89
C HIS A 17 5.07 -6.85 3.52
N TYR A 18 4.65 -5.87 2.72
CA TYR A 18 5.27 -5.56 1.44
C TYR A 18 6.63 -4.84 1.56
N PHE A 19 7.02 -4.44 2.77
CA PHE A 19 8.35 -3.88 3.04
C PHE A 19 9.34 -4.90 3.58
N LEU A 20 8.91 -6.16 3.73
CA LEU A 20 9.76 -7.23 4.22
C LEU A 20 10.36 -7.99 3.03
N GLU A 21 11.64 -8.31 3.16
CA GLU A 21 12.30 -9.31 2.32
C GLU A 21 11.82 -10.74 2.71
N ASP A 22 12.18 -11.75 1.92
CA ASP A 22 11.78 -13.15 2.17
C ASP A 22 12.23 -13.68 3.54
N ASP A 23 13.32 -13.13 4.09
CA ASP A 23 13.86 -13.47 5.42
C ASP A 23 13.24 -12.65 6.57
N GLY A 24 12.29 -11.77 6.26
CA GLY A 24 11.63 -10.89 7.22
C GLY A 24 12.44 -9.64 7.60
N SER A 25 13.59 -9.40 6.98
CA SER A 25 14.35 -8.15 7.16
C SER A 25 13.71 -6.97 6.42
N ILE A 26 14.10 -5.76 6.81
CA ILE A 26 13.73 -4.52 6.10
C ILE A 26 15.01 -3.96 5.48
N SER A 27 14.99 -3.72 4.17
CA SER A 27 16.12 -3.12 3.46
C SER A 27 16.39 -1.68 3.92
N ARG A 28 17.65 -1.37 4.23
CA ARG A 28 18.09 0.00 4.55
C ARG A 28 18.04 0.95 3.34
N ILE A 29 17.87 0.41 2.13
CA ILE A 29 17.67 1.22 0.92
C ILE A 29 16.26 1.82 0.95
N ILE A 30 15.25 1.04 1.36
CA ILE A 30 13.85 1.50 1.41
C ILE A 30 13.51 2.21 2.73
N MET A 31 14.09 1.79 3.85
CA MET A 31 13.91 2.41 5.19
C MET A 31 15.26 2.48 5.92
N PRO A 32 16.05 3.55 5.72
CA PRO A 32 17.41 3.64 6.26
C PRO A 32 17.53 3.52 7.78
N ASP A 33 16.47 3.89 8.49
CA ASP A 33 16.33 3.85 9.96
C ASP A 33 15.28 2.83 10.43
N PHE A 34 14.83 1.94 9.53
CA PHE A 34 13.81 0.92 9.77
C PHE A 34 12.42 1.46 10.14
N LEU A 35 12.14 2.74 9.88
CA LEU A 35 10.84 3.35 10.13
C LEU A 35 10.36 4.22 8.97
N HIS A 36 11.18 5.16 8.52
CA HIS A 36 10.79 6.14 7.51
C HIS A 36 11.05 5.60 6.10
N ILE A 37 9.99 5.50 5.30
CA ILE A 37 10.08 5.14 3.89
C ILE A 37 10.84 6.24 3.15
N PHE A 38 11.87 5.84 2.40
CA PHE A 38 12.64 6.74 1.56
C PHE A 38 11.83 7.20 0.34
N PRO A 39 12.02 8.42 -0.20
CA PRO A 39 11.17 8.98 -1.25
C PRO A 39 10.86 8.07 -2.45
N PHE A 40 11.87 7.38 -3.01
CA PHE A 40 11.62 6.49 -4.16
C PHE A 40 10.77 5.25 -3.78
N ALA A 41 10.83 4.79 -2.54
CA ALA A 41 10.15 3.58 -2.08
C ALA A 41 8.68 3.82 -1.72
N TYR A 42 8.19 5.07 -1.78
CA TYR A 42 6.76 5.35 -1.62
C TYR A 42 5.89 4.75 -2.72
N GLU A 43 6.47 4.43 -3.88
CA GLU A 43 5.78 3.71 -4.94
C GLU A 43 5.24 2.36 -4.45
N ILE A 44 6.02 1.61 -3.65
CA ILE A 44 5.58 0.35 -3.03
C ILE A 44 4.30 0.56 -2.22
N ARG A 45 4.24 1.65 -1.42
CA ARG A 45 3.04 1.98 -0.65
C ARG A 45 1.88 2.36 -1.57
N ALA A 46 2.12 3.18 -2.59
CA ALA A 46 1.10 3.68 -3.50
C ALA A 46 0.43 2.53 -4.26
N THR A 47 1.21 1.65 -4.87
CA THR A 47 0.71 0.46 -5.60
C THR A 47 -0.24 -0.39 -4.77
N GLN A 48 0.00 -0.50 -3.46
CA GLN A 48 -0.82 -1.34 -2.58
C GLN A 48 -2.10 -0.65 -2.09
N ILE A 49 -2.08 0.68 -1.96
CA ILE A 49 -3.22 1.44 -1.40
C ILE A 49 -4.14 1.97 -2.50
N GLU A 50 -3.60 2.39 -3.64
CA GLU A 50 -4.33 3.03 -4.74
C GLU A 50 -5.58 2.26 -5.19
N PRO A 51 -5.55 0.93 -5.40
CA PRO A 51 -6.75 0.20 -5.83
C PRO A 51 -7.90 0.26 -4.82
N THR A 52 -7.56 0.26 -3.52
CA THR A 52 -8.56 0.36 -2.45
C THR A 52 -9.19 1.75 -2.43
N ILE A 53 -8.37 2.80 -2.60
CA ILE A 53 -8.86 4.19 -2.68
C ILE A 53 -9.74 4.38 -3.91
N ALA A 54 -9.30 3.91 -5.07
CA ALA A 54 -10.08 4.02 -6.32
C ALA A 54 -11.45 3.36 -6.19
N ALA A 55 -11.50 2.14 -5.63
CA ALA A 55 -12.76 1.45 -5.37
C ALA A 55 -13.68 2.20 -4.40
N LEU A 56 -13.12 2.86 -3.38
CA LEU A 56 -13.89 3.63 -2.40
C LEU A 56 -14.45 4.94 -2.95
N LEU A 57 -13.75 5.54 -3.90
CA LEU A 57 -14.15 6.77 -4.56
C LEU A 57 -15.04 6.52 -5.79
N ASP A 58 -15.30 5.25 -6.13
CA ASP A 58 -15.85 4.83 -7.44
C ASP A 58 -15.09 5.46 -8.62
N ASP A 59 -13.77 5.64 -8.43
CA ASP A 59 -12.89 6.21 -9.43
C ASP A 59 -12.47 5.09 -10.41
N LYS A 60 -13.02 5.16 -11.61
CA LYS A 60 -12.73 4.22 -12.71
C LYS A 60 -11.39 4.50 -13.40
N SER A 61 -10.62 5.51 -12.96
CA SER A 61 -9.57 6.14 -13.77
C SER A 61 -8.32 5.32 -14.08
N LYS A 62 -8.16 4.08 -13.60
CA LYS A 62 -7.11 3.18 -14.13
C LYS A 62 -7.57 1.73 -14.30
N SER A 63 -8.24 1.46 -15.41
CA SER A 63 -8.04 0.20 -16.14
C SER A 63 -6.60 0.16 -16.69
N PRO A 64 -5.93 -1.01 -16.78
CA PRO A 64 -4.56 -1.09 -17.31
C PRO A 64 -4.42 -0.78 -18.81
N ASP A 65 -5.52 -0.51 -19.51
CA ASP A 65 -5.56 -0.18 -20.93
C ASP A 65 -6.06 1.25 -21.17
N SER A 66 -5.22 2.25 -20.91
CA SER A 66 -5.36 3.53 -21.60
C SER A 66 -3.98 4.12 -21.84
N SER A 67 -3.42 3.75 -22.99
CA SER A 67 -2.35 4.49 -23.64
C SER A 67 -2.85 5.91 -23.92
N ASP A 68 -2.22 6.89 -23.29
CA ASP A 68 -2.08 8.25 -23.80
C ASP A 68 -0.66 8.72 -23.46
#